data_AF-A0A2V8GTB9-F1
#
_entry.id   AF-A0A2V8GTB9-F1
#
_cell.length_a   1.000
_cell.length_b   1.000
_cell.length_c   1.000
_cell.angle_alpha   90.00
_cell.angle_beta   90.00
_cell.angle_gamma   90.00
#
_symmetry.space_group_name_H-M   'P 1'
#
loop_
_entity.id
_entity.type
_entity.pdbx_description
1 polymer ?
#
loop_
_entity_poly.entity_id
_entity_poly.type
_entity_poly.pdbx_seq_one_letter_code
_entity_poly.pdbx_strand_id
1 'polypeptide(L)'
;MSEFVEELHQDPEDVEEELAKKEFGLLMYRLQKLSPRARARLQSDFAQRMVETTLPIETPKGKLSFVLLGKTSAGRAMSLLTKQPATIEWIDGFQPGSVFWDVGASIGVFSLYAALGTDTKVIAFEPAAVNYYLLSANCEANSLLDQIDCLLVGLGSEPAIARLALDRRNHFGRCMVVAAQPDVDREFHWFQFRRGKGLGGRGNGAVVAIFERPSRRTLANRSGTLRLVTGMAKLTSYRNAATVEC
;
A
#
# COMPACT_ATOMS: atom_id res chain seq x y z
N MET A 1 -8.92 14.37 -14.03
CA MET A 1 -8.52 14.04 -12.65
C MET A 1 -8.50 12.51 -12.54
N SER A 2 -8.04 11.88 -11.45
CA SER A 2 -8.16 10.42 -11.32
C SER A 2 -9.55 10.04 -10.81
N GLU A 3 -10.13 8.93 -11.28
CA GLU A 3 -11.46 8.44 -10.84
C GLU A 3 -11.61 8.37 -9.31
N PHE A 4 -10.57 8.00 -8.56
CA PHE A 4 -10.58 8.00 -7.08
C PHE A 4 -10.82 9.38 -6.45
N VAL A 5 -10.48 10.44 -7.17
CA VAL A 5 -10.68 11.83 -6.74
C VAL A 5 -12.08 12.31 -7.15
N GLU A 6 -12.66 11.75 -8.20
CA GLU A 6 -14.03 12.05 -8.63
C GLU A 6 -15.06 11.46 -7.67
N GLU A 7 -14.81 10.28 -7.10
CA GLU A 7 -15.64 9.66 -6.06
C GLU A 7 -15.67 10.49 -4.75
N LEU A 8 -14.57 11.18 -4.39
CA LEU A 8 -14.52 12.07 -3.22
C LEU A 8 -15.37 13.35 -3.37
N HIS A 9 -15.86 13.66 -4.58
CA HIS A 9 -16.57 14.89 -4.88
C HIS A 9 -18.07 14.66 -5.15
N GLN A 10 -18.60 13.49 -4.78
CA GLN A 10 -20.00 13.10 -5.03
C GLN A 10 -20.96 13.43 -3.88
N ASP A 11 -20.44 13.78 -2.70
CA ASP A 11 -21.26 14.09 -1.54
C ASP A 11 -21.86 15.51 -1.61
N PRO A 12 -23.06 15.74 -1.05
CA PRO A 12 -23.69 17.05 -1.00
C PRO A 12 -22.78 18.07 -0.28
N GLU A 13 -22.93 19.35 -0.60
CA GLU A 13 -22.15 20.43 0.03
C GLU A 13 -22.24 20.37 1.56
N ASP A 14 -21.11 20.06 2.20
CA ASP A 14 -20.95 20.08 3.64
C ASP A 14 -20.43 21.46 4.08
N VAL A 15 -21.25 22.16 4.87
CA VAL A 15 -20.90 23.50 5.39
C VAL A 15 -19.62 23.45 6.23
N GLU A 16 -19.40 22.37 6.99
CA GLU A 16 -18.19 22.21 7.79
C GLU A 16 -16.96 21.99 6.91
N GLU A 17 -17.09 21.32 5.77
CA GLU A 17 -15.99 21.18 4.80
C GLU A 17 -15.53 22.57 4.29
N GLU A 18 -16.48 23.43 3.94
CA GLU A 18 -16.18 24.79 3.47
C GLU A 18 -15.57 25.69 4.56
N LEU A 19 -16.04 25.57 5.80
CA LEU A 19 -15.43 26.26 6.94
C LEU A 19 -14.01 25.76 7.19
N ALA A 20 -13.79 24.44 7.24
CA ALA A 20 -12.48 23.83 7.43
C ALA A 20 -11.49 24.24 6.33
N LYS A 21 -11.93 24.29 5.06
CA LYS A 21 -11.10 24.81 3.94
C LYS A 21 -10.64 26.24 4.18
N LYS A 22 -11.54 27.12 4.63
CA LYS A 22 -11.22 28.53 4.93
C LYS A 22 -10.23 28.64 6.09
N GLU A 23 -10.45 27.91 7.17
CA GLU A 23 -9.56 27.88 8.33
C GLU A 23 -8.17 27.36 7.95
N PHE A 24 -8.10 26.29 7.16
CA PHE A 24 -6.84 25.76 6.64
C PHE A 24 -6.11 26.79 5.78
N GLY A 25 -6.81 27.51 4.91
CA GLY A 25 -6.22 28.61 4.13
C GLY A 25 -5.65 29.72 5.02
N LEU A 26 -6.38 30.11 6.06
CA LEU A 26 -5.94 31.12 7.03
C LEU A 26 -4.73 30.65 7.84
N LEU A 27 -4.70 29.38 8.25
CA LEU A 27 -3.56 28.76 8.91
C LEU A 27 -2.31 28.83 8.03
N MET A 28 -2.43 28.42 6.76
CA MET A 28 -1.33 28.46 5.81
C MET A 28 -0.79 29.88 5.59
N TYR A 29 -1.67 30.88 5.52
CA TYR A 29 -1.29 32.29 5.46
C TYR A 29 -0.53 32.74 6.72
N ARG A 30 -1.00 32.37 7.92
CA ARG A 30 -0.35 32.73 9.18
C ARG A 30 1.02 32.07 9.34
N LEU A 31 1.18 30.81 8.94
CA LEU A 31 2.46 30.09 8.97
C LEU A 31 3.55 30.81 8.17
N GLN A 32 3.20 31.47 7.07
CA GLN A 32 4.16 32.22 6.24
C GLN A 32 4.71 33.48 6.94
N LYS A 33 3.99 34.03 7.92
CA LYS A 33 4.39 35.24 8.67
C LYS A 33 5.26 34.95 9.89
N LEU A 34 5.44 33.69 10.25
CA LEU A 34 6.21 33.29 11.43
C LEU A 34 7.72 33.36 11.18
N SER A 35 8.49 33.51 12.25
CA SER A 35 9.94 33.30 12.18
C SER A 35 10.25 31.86 11.72
N PRO A 36 11.40 31.60 11.07
CA PRO A 36 11.73 30.28 10.55
C PRO A 36 11.62 29.16 11.61
N ARG A 37 12.05 29.43 12.85
CA ARG A 37 11.96 28.47 13.97
C ARG A 37 10.52 28.20 14.39
N ALA A 38 9.69 29.24 14.52
CA ALA A 38 8.29 29.07 14.90
C ALA A 38 7.49 28.36 13.81
N ARG A 39 7.74 28.69 12.54
CA ARG A 39 7.15 27.99 11.39
C ARG A 39 7.51 26.52 11.37
N ALA A 40 8.81 26.18 11.49
CA ALA A 40 9.26 24.80 11.47
C ALA A 40 8.56 23.97 12.55
N ARG A 41 8.52 24.47 13.79
CA ARG A 41 7.88 23.79 14.93
C ARG A 41 6.39 23.56 14.72
N LEU A 42 5.64 24.60 14.32
CA LEU A 42 4.18 24.48 14.17
C LEU A 42 3.81 23.68 12.93
N GLN A 43 4.50 23.89 11.81
CA GLN A 43 4.23 23.16 10.59
C GLN A 43 4.50 21.66 10.76
N SER A 44 5.56 21.27 11.49
CA SER A 44 5.82 19.85 11.78
C SER A 44 4.77 19.25 12.71
N ASP A 45 4.37 19.96 13.77
CA ASP A 45 3.34 19.50 14.72
C ASP A 45 1.99 19.29 14.02
N PHE A 46 1.54 20.25 13.20
CA PHE A 46 0.31 20.08 12.43
C PHE A 46 0.39 18.92 11.45
N ALA A 47 1.48 18.78 10.71
CA ALA A 47 1.64 17.67 9.78
C ALA A 47 1.61 16.31 10.50
N GLN A 48 2.28 16.20 11.66
CA GLN A 48 2.28 14.99 12.47
C GLN A 48 0.88 14.64 12.97
N ARG A 49 0.16 15.59 13.58
CA ARG A 49 -1.21 15.35 14.06
C ARG A 49 -2.17 14.93 12.96
N MET A 50 -2.06 15.53 11.77
CA MET A 50 -2.88 15.16 10.62
C MET A 50 -2.62 13.72 10.16
N VAL A 51 -1.35 13.28 10.19
CA VAL A 51 -0.97 11.92 9.81
C VAL A 51 -1.33 10.88 10.88
N GLU A 52 -1.25 11.25 12.16
CA GLU A 52 -1.66 10.39 13.27
C GLU A 52 -3.19 10.23 13.38
N THR A 53 -3.95 11.15 12.78
CA THR A 53 -5.41 11.07 12.74
C THR A 53 -5.87 10.15 11.61
N THR A 54 -6.34 8.96 11.97
CA THR A 54 -6.85 7.97 11.02
C THR A 54 -8.31 8.21 10.65
N LEU A 55 -8.68 7.96 9.40
CA LEU A 55 -10.07 7.88 8.96
C LEU A 55 -10.61 6.45 9.18
N PRO A 56 -11.62 6.24 10.04
CA PRO A 56 -12.28 4.94 10.16
C PRO A 56 -13.20 4.68 8.96
N ILE A 57 -13.14 3.48 8.42
CA ILE A 57 -14.03 2.95 7.39
C ILE A 57 -14.67 1.68 7.94
N GLU A 58 -16.00 1.66 7.96
CA GLU A 58 -16.77 0.48 8.36
C GLU A 58 -16.79 -0.55 7.24
N THR A 59 -16.57 -1.82 7.58
CA THR A 59 -16.63 -2.93 6.64
C THR A 59 -17.45 -4.08 7.22
N PRO A 60 -17.94 -5.02 6.39
CA PRO A 60 -18.63 -6.22 6.89
C PRO A 60 -17.81 -7.06 7.89
N LYS A 61 -16.47 -6.96 7.87
CA LYS A 61 -15.56 -7.68 8.77
C LYS A 61 -15.18 -6.88 10.02
N GLY A 62 -15.67 -5.65 10.13
CA GLY A 62 -15.33 -4.70 11.17
C GLY A 62 -14.67 -3.43 10.64
N LYS A 63 -14.29 -2.56 11.57
CA LYS A 63 -13.73 -1.24 11.26
C LYS A 63 -12.25 -1.33 10.85
N LEU A 64 -11.89 -0.62 9.79
CA LEU A 64 -10.50 -0.36 9.40
C LEU A 64 -10.17 1.12 9.54
N SER A 65 -9.04 1.44 10.16
CA SER A 65 -8.53 2.79 10.29
C SER A 65 -7.45 3.08 9.24
N PHE A 66 -7.60 4.16 8.47
CA PHE A 66 -6.65 4.53 7.41
C PHE A 66 -5.95 5.85 7.71
N VAL A 67 -4.63 5.83 7.74
CA VAL A 67 -3.76 7.00 7.59
C VAL A 67 -3.86 7.50 6.16
N LEU A 68 -4.13 8.80 5.99
CA LEU A 68 -4.33 9.43 4.70
C LEU A 68 -3.23 10.43 4.39
N LEU A 69 -2.71 10.40 3.17
CA LEU A 69 -1.80 11.39 2.64
C LEU A 69 -2.19 11.77 1.21
N GLY A 70 -3.08 12.76 1.11
CA GLY A 70 -3.56 13.30 -0.16
C GLY A 70 -4.81 12.61 -0.70
N LYS A 71 -5.38 13.20 -1.77
CA LYS A 71 -6.70 12.80 -2.28
C LYS A 71 -6.74 11.35 -2.79
N THR A 72 -5.65 10.84 -3.34
CA THR A 72 -5.67 9.48 -3.90
C THR A 72 -5.69 8.39 -2.82
N SER A 73 -4.98 8.57 -1.70
CA SER A 73 -5.10 7.60 -0.59
C SER A 73 -6.49 7.67 0.04
N ALA A 74 -7.05 8.87 0.19
CA ALA A 74 -8.42 9.06 0.66
C ALA A 74 -9.43 8.36 -0.25
N GLY A 75 -9.35 8.59 -1.56
CA GLY A 75 -10.23 7.93 -2.54
C GLY A 75 -10.10 6.41 -2.52
N ARG A 76 -8.89 5.85 -2.34
CA ARG A 76 -8.70 4.40 -2.19
C ARG A 76 -9.35 3.85 -0.92
N ALA A 77 -9.20 4.53 0.22
CA ALA A 77 -9.82 4.11 1.47
C ALA A 77 -11.36 4.15 1.38
N MET A 78 -11.91 5.27 0.89
CA MET A 78 -13.36 5.45 0.73
C MET A 78 -13.99 4.46 -0.25
N SER A 79 -13.25 4.07 -1.29
CA SER A 79 -13.73 3.15 -2.32
C SER A 79 -13.38 1.68 -2.09
N LEU A 80 -12.89 1.32 -0.89
CA LEU A 80 -12.44 -0.04 -0.53
C LEU A 80 -13.43 -1.12 -0.99
N LEU A 81 -14.71 -0.98 -0.65
CA LEU A 81 -15.74 -2.00 -0.93
C LEU A 81 -16.40 -1.83 -2.30
N THR A 82 -16.36 -0.63 -2.87
CA THR A 82 -17.15 -0.27 -4.04
C THR A 82 -16.35 -0.33 -5.34
N LYS A 83 -15.04 -0.08 -5.30
CA LYS A 83 -14.25 0.02 -6.54
C LYS A 83 -14.12 -1.31 -7.25
N GLN A 84 -13.99 -2.40 -6.49
CA GLN A 84 -13.77 -3.74 -7.03
C GLN A 84 -14.50 -4.80 -6.18
N PRO A 85 -15.84 -4.84 -6.23
CA PRO A 85 -16.63 -5.75 -5.41
C PRO A 85 -16.28 -7.23 -5.67
N ALA A 86 -15.94 -7.60 -6.91
CA ALA A 86 -15.50 -8.96 -7.24
C ALA A 86 -14.15 -9.35 -6.58
N THR A 87 -13.30 -8.38 -6.24
CA THR A 87 -12.06 -8.62 -5.48
C THR A 87 -12.38 -8.85 -4.01
N ILE A 88 -13.32 -8.08 -3.46
CA ILE A 88 -13.82 -8.24 -2.09
C ILE A 88 -14.47 -9.61 -1.90
N GLU A 89 -15.38 -9.99 -2.79
CA GLU A 89 -16.03 -11.31 -2.77
C GLU A 89 -15.01 -12.46 -2.86
N TRP A 90 -13.96 -12.30 -3.68
CA TRP A 90 -12.89 -13.29 -3.75
C TRP A 90 -12.09 -13.40 -2.45
N ILE A 91 -11.82 -12.29 -1.78
CA ILE A 91 -11.16 -12.25 -0.47
C ILE A 91 -12.07 -12.89 0.60
N ASP A 92 -13.38 -12.67 0.53
CA ASP A 92 -14.35 -13.25 1.46
C ASP A 92 -14.45 -14.78 1.32
N GLY A 93 -14.12 -15.32 0.15
CA GLY A 93 -14.05 -16.76 -0.10
C GLY A 93 -12.76 -17.45 0.38
N PHE A 94 -11.82 -16.72 1.01
CA PHE A 94 -10.58 -17.33 1.51
C PHE A 94 -10.88 -18.35 2.61
N GLN A 95 -10.20 -19.49 2.54
CA GLN A 95 -10.29 -20.52 3.57
C GLN A 95 -9.39 -20.15 4.76
N PRO A 96 -9.69 -20.62 5.97
CA PRO A 96 -8.80 -20.43 7.11
C PRO A 96 -7.35 -20.89 6.79
N GLY A 97 -6.38 -20.07 7.15
CA GLY A 97 -4.95 -20.31 6.96
C GLY A 97 -4.45 -20.02 5.54
N SER A 98 -5.25 -19.33 4.72
CA SER A 98 -4.84 -18.89 3.38
C SER A 98 -3.64 -17.94 3.44
N VAL A 99 -2.82 -17.96 2.38
CA VAL A 99 -1.76 -16.97 2.16
C VAL A 99 -2.12 -16.12 0.97
N PHE A 100 -2.35 -14.83 1.21
CA PHE A 100 -2.72 -13.84 0.21
C PHE A 100 -1.50 -13.01 -0.22
N TRP A 101 -1.25 -12.95 -1.53
CA TRP A 101 -0.19 -12.14 -2.12
C TRP A 101 -0.82 -10.92 -2.78
N ASP A 102 -0.63 -9.77 -2.15
CA ASP A 102 -1.17 -8.49 -2.59
C ASP A 102 -0.11 -7.74 -3.42
N VAL A 103 -0.08 -7.98 -4.74
CA VAL A 103 0.90 -7.32 -5.63
C VAL A 103 0.40 -5.94 -6.04
N GLY A 104 1.21 -4.91 -5.83
CA GLY A 104 0.77 -3.53 -5.95
C GLY A 104 -0.26 -3.21 -4.86
N ALA A 105 0.10 -3.48 -3.61
CA ALA A 105 -0.76 -3.30 -2.45
C ALA A 105 -1.19 -1.83 -2.26
N SER A 106 -0.45 -0.87 -2.83
CA SER A 106 -0.70 0.56 -2.68
C SER A 106 -0.76 0.93 -1.20
N ILE A 107 -1.87 1.51 -0.72
CA ILE A 107 -2.06 1.87 0.70
C ILE A 107 -2.56 0.69 1.56
N GLY A 108 -2.68 -0.51 0.99
CA GLY A 108 -3.02 -1.73 1.71
C GLY A 108 -4.50 -2.04 1.86
N VAL A 109 -5.41 -1.39 1.12
CA VAL A 109 -6.87 -1.56 1.30
C VAL A 109 -7.31 -3.04 1.26
N PHE A 110 -6.80 -3.83 0.31
CA PHE A 110 -7.12 -5.25 0.20
C PHE A 110 -6.34 -6.11 1.21
N SER A 111 -5.05 -5.80 1.44
CA SER A 111 -4.23 -6.45 2.46
C SER A 111 -4.89 -6.42 3.84
N LEU A 112 -5.32 -5.23 4.27
CA LEU A 112 -5.97 -5.01 5.57
C LEU A 112 -7.30 -5.74 5.64
N TYR A 113 -8.12 -5.64 4.59
CA TYR A 113 -9.42 -6.29 4.55
C TYR A 113 -9.33 -7.83 4.54
N ALA A 114 -8.30 -8.40 3.90
CA ALA A 114 -8.06 -9.84 3.91
C ALA A 114 -7.63 -10.37 5.29
N ALA A 115 -6.80 -9.61 6.01
CA ALA A 115 -6.30 -10.00 7.33
C ALA A 115 -7.29 -9.69 8.47
N LEU A 116 -8.23 -8.76 8.29
CA LEU A 116 -9.13 -8.32 9.35
C LEU A 116 -10.04 -9.46 9.83
N GLY A 117 -9.89 -9.85 11.10
CA GLY A 117 -10.73 -10.86 11.75
C GLY A 117 -10.54 -12.27 11.19
N THR A 118 -9.46 -12.53 10.44
CA THR A 118 -9.15 -13.85 9.87
C THR A 118 -7.77 -14.33 10.32
N ASP A 119 -7.40 -15.55 9.95
CA ASP A 119 -6.05 -16.11 10.08
C ASP A 119 -5.27 -16.05 8.76
N THR A 120 -5.74 -15.25 7.79
CA THR A 120 -5.09 -15.06 6.50
C THR A 120 -3.76 -14.35 6.69
N LYS A 121 -2.67 -14.98 6.23
CA LYS A 121 -1.36 -14.33 6.15
C LYS A 121 -1.25 -13.56 4.84
N VAL A 122 -0.82 -12.31 4.91
CA VAL A 122 -0.71 -11.45 3.72
C VAL A 122 0.75 -11.11 3.45
N ILE A 123 1.15 -11.20 2.19
CA ILE A 123 2.44 -10.72 1.70
C ILE A 123 2.14 -9.59 0.71
N ALA A 124 2.42 -8.36 1.12
CA ALA A 124 2.03 -7.14 0.40
C ALA A 124 3.24 -6.51 -0.28
N PHE A 125 3.20 -6.40 -1.60
CA PHE A 125 4.28 -5.85 -2.41
C PHE A 125 3.92 -4.46 -2.92
N GLU A 126 4.67 -3.44 -2.54
CA GLU A 126 4.45 -2.07 -3.01
C GLU A 126 5.78 -1.35 -3.26
N PRO A 127 6.14 -1.06 -4.54
CA PRO A 127 7.42 -0.43 -4.86
C PRO A 127 7.46 1.09 -4.63
N ALA A 128 6.31 1.79 -4.57
CA ALA A 128 6.32 3.24 -4.35
C ALA A 128 6.47 3.56 -2.86
N ALA A 129 7.57 4.21 -2.48
CA ALA A 129 7.92 4.49 -1.09
C ALA A 129 6.81 5.18 -0.26
N VAL A 130 6.07 6.12 -0.85
CA VAL A 130 4.94 6.78 -0.19
C VAL A 130 3.80 5.80 0.09
N ASN A 131 3.44 4.99 -0.90
CA ASN A 131 2.38 4.00 -0.74
C ASN A 131 2.79 2.94 0.28
N TYR A 132 4.03 2.48 0.23
CA TYR A 132 4.59 1.54 1.21
C TYR A 132 4.56 2.11 2.63
N TYR A 133 4.91 3.39 2.79
CA TYR A 133 4.77 4.07 4.07
C TYR A 133 3.32 4.02 4.57
N LEU A 134 2.35 4.36 3.73
CA LEU A 134 0.93 4.29 4.08
C LEU A 134 0.47 2.86 4.37
N LEU A 135 0.89 1.87 3.58
CA LEU A 135 0.63 0.45 3.81
C LEU A 135 1.10 0.03 5.21
N SER A 136 2.35 0.33 5.56
CA SER A 136 2.93 -0.01 6.85
C SER A 136 2.21 0.73 8.00
N ALA A 137 1.95 2.03 7.84
CA ALA A 137 1.25 2.83 8.84
C ALA A 137 -0.21 2.34 9.04
N ASN A 138 -0.89 1.93 7.98
CA ASN A 138 -2.23 1.36 8.06
C ASN A 138 -2.21 -0.02 8.74
N CYS A 139 -1.19 -0.86 8.48
CA CYS A 139 -1.05 -2.13 9.20
C CYS A 139 -0.85 -1.90 10.70
N GLU A 140 -0.04 -0.91 11.08
CA GLU A 140 0.15 -0.51 12.48
C GLU A 140 -1.15 0.01 13.10
N ALA A 141 -1.84 0.94 12.44
CA ALA A 141 -3.09 1.53 12.92
C ALA A 141 -4.21 0.50 13.17
N ASN A 142 -4.14 -0.67 12.53
CA ASN A 142 -5.10 -1.77 12.67
C ASN A 142 -4.55 -2.96 13.48
N SER A 143 -3.33 -2.86 14.05
CA SER A 143 -2.68 -3.96 14.79
C SER A 143 -2.51 -5.24 13.96
N LEU A 144 -2.18 -5.10 12.67
CA LEU A 144 -2.05 -6.19 11.70
C LEU A 144 -0.60 -6.48 11.26
N LEU A 145 0.40 -5.85 11.90
CA LEU A 145 1.82 -6.04 11.56
C LEU A 145 2.31 -7.48 11.70
N ASP A 146 1.72 -8.29 12.58
CA ASP A 146 2.07 -9.71 12.74
C ASP A 146 1.43 -10.63 11.67
N GLN A 147 0.51 -10.09 10.88
CA GLN A 147 -0.25 -10.82 9.86
C GLN A 147 0.10 -10.41 8.43
N ILE A 148 0.59 -9.18 8.25
CA ILE A 148 0.87 -8.60 6.94
C ILE A 148 2.36 -8.29 6.82
N ASP A 149 3.06 -9.08 6.00
CA ASP A 149 4.43 -8.82 5.61
C ASP A 149 4.46 -7.77 4.50
N CYS A 150 4.86 -6.54 4.84
CA CYS A 150 4.98 -5.43 3.90
C CYS A 150 6.37 -5.41 3.24
N LEU A 151 6.43 -5.44 1.91
CA LEU A 151 7.67 -5.46 1.14
C LEU A 151 7.74 -4.25 0.19
N LEU A 152 8.76 -3.39 0.39
CA LEU A 152 9.07 -2.24 -0.47
C LEU A 152 9.76 -2.71 -1.76
N VAL A 153 9.09 -3.54 -2.56
CA VAL A 153 9.64 -4.14 -3.77
C VAL A 153 8.55 -4.29 -4.83
N GLY A 154 8.94 -4.27 -6.11
CA GLY A 154 8.09 -4.68 -7.21
C GLY A 154 8.17 -6.19 -7.44
N LEU A 155 7.17 -6.77 -8.09
CA LEU A 155 7.24 -8.16 -8.57
C LEU A 155 7.41 -8.21 -10.09
N GLY A 156 8.35 -9.03 -10.54
CA GLY A 156 8.67 -9.27 -11.94
C GLY A 156 9.04 -10.74 -12.17
N SER A 157 9.19 -11.11 -13.44
CA SER A 157 9.59 -12.48 -13.82
C SER A 157 11.05 -12.80 -13.53
N GLU A 158 11.91 -11.77 -13.44
CA GLU A 158 13.36 -11.90 -13.24
C GLU A 158 13.89 -10.81 -12.30
N PRO A 159 14.94 -11.08 -11.50
CA PRO A 159 15.55 -10.09 -10.62
C PRO A 159 16.15 -8.94 -11.43
N ALA A 160 15.67 -7.72 -11.17
CA ALA A 160 16.15 -6.52 -11.87
C ALA A 160 16.03 -5.29 -10.99
N ILE A 161 16.94 -4.33 -11.21
CA ILE A 161 16.77 -2.95 -10.76
C ILE A 161 16.07 -2.20 -11.88
N ALA A 162 14.95 -1.57 -11.57
CA ALA A 162 14.14 -0.85 -12.54
C ALA A 162 13.77 0.54 -12.02
N ARG A 163 13.66 1.49 -12.93
CA ARG A 163 13.12 2.80 -12.60
C ARG A 163 11.60 2.73 -12.53
N LEU A 164 11.05 3.05 -11.36
CA LEU A 164 9.61 3.19 -11.19
C LEU A 164 9.12 4.51 -11.81
N ALA A 165 8.28 4.44 -12.84
CA ALA A 165 7.65 5.63 -13.40
C ALA A 165 6.49 6.09 -12.50
N LEU A 166 6.64 7.27 -11.91
CA LEU A 166 5.60 7.91 -11.09
C LEU A 166 4.96 9.05 -11.89
N ASP A 167 3.63 9.13 -11.92
CA ASP A 167 2.93 10.25 -12.55
C ASP A 167 3.15 11.52 -11.71
N ARG A 168 3.90 12.48 -12.26
CA ARG A 168 4.21 13.77 -11.62
C ARG A 168 2.98 14.63 -11.34
N ARG A 169 1.84 14.36 -11.98
CA ARG A 169 0.60 15.13 -11.78
C ARG A 169 -0.15 14.73 -10.52
N ASN A 170 0.21 13.61 -9.89
CA ASN A 170 -0.38 13.13 -8.65
C ASN A 170 0.70 13.08 -7.56
N HIS A 171 0.89 14.18 -6.84
CA HIS A 171 1.59 14.14 -5.56
C HIS A 171 0.94 13.04 -4.69
N PHE A 172 1.72 12.01 -4.34
CA PHE A 172 1.40 10.96 -3.36
C PHE A 172 0.41 9.84 -3.72
N GLY A 173 -0.01 9.65 -4.99
CA GLY A 173 -1.24 8.86 -5.22
C GLY A 173 -1.24 7.66 -6.19
N ARG A 174 -0.56 7.78 -7.33
CA ARG A 174 -0.71 6.79 -8.41
C ARG A 174 0.65 6.20 -8.76
N CYS A 175 0.76 4.89 -8.54
CA CYS A 175 1.77 4.08 -9.21
C CYS A 175 1.08 3.34 -10.36
N MET A 176 1.43 3.67 -11.59
CA MET A 176 1.36 2.67 -12.66
C MET A 176 2.74 2.04 -12.69
N VAL A 177 2.81 0.72 -12.57
CA VAL A 177 4.03 0.00 -12.96
C VAL A 177 4.14 0.19 -14.47
N VAL A 178 4.90 1.18 -14.90
CA VAL A 178 5.43 1.20 -16.26
C VAL A 178 6.56 0.18 -16.26
N ALA A 179 6.51 -0.72 -17.23
CA ALA A 179 7.51 -1.74 -17.48
C ALA A 179 8.93 -1.19 -17.23
N ALA A 180 9.74 -1.98 -16.53
CA ALA A 180 11.16 -1.72 -16.39
C ALA A 180 11.73 -1.37 -17.77
N GLN A 181 12.20 -0.13 -17.94
CA GLN A 181 13.12 0.14 -19.03
C GLN A 181 14.50 -0.32 -18.55
N PRO A 182 15.08 -1.36 -19.18
CA PRO A 182 16.44 -1.76 -18.88
C PRO A 182 17.35 -0.67 -19.45
N ASP A 183 17.82 0.23 -18.60
CA ASP A 183 18.92 1.12 -18.97
C ASP A 183 19.71 1.47 -17.71
N VAL A 184 20.87 0.83 -17.55
CA VAL A 184 22.21 1.42 -17.67
C VAL A 184 23.21 0.39 -17.10
N ASP A 185 24.16 -0.01 -17.94
CA ASP A 185 25.36 -0.80 -17.64
C ASP A 185 26.00 -0.46 -16.29
N ARG A 186 25.66 -1.21 -15.25
CA ARG A 186 26.42 -1.21 -14.00
C ARG A 186 26.41 -2.62 -13.42
N GLU A 187 27.56 -3.29 -13.52
CA GLU A 187 27.86 -4.46 -12.71
C GLU A 187 27.68 -4.09 -11.24
N PHE A 188 26.83 -4.83 -10.52
CA PHE A 188 26.70 -4.66 -9.08
C PHE A 188 26.70 -6.01 -8.38
N HIS A 189 27.60 -6.10 -7.40
CA HIS A 189 27.77 -7.22 -6.50
C HIS A 189 26.69 -7.25 -5.42
N TRP A 190 26.26 -8.47 -5.10
CA TRP A 190 25.25 -8.81 -4.10
C TRP A 190 25.56 -8.24 -2.71
N PHE A 191 24.57 -7.61 -2.06
CA PHE A 191 24.59 -7.36 -0.62
C PHE A 191 23.58 -8.27 0.08
N GLN A 192 24.07 -9.29 0.79
CA GLN A 192 23.29 -10.03 1.79
C GLN A 192 23.13 -9.15 3.05
N PHE A 193 21.90 -8.82 3.44
CA PHE A 193 21.64 -8.17 4.71
C PHE A 193 21.81 -9.17 5.87
N ARG A 194 22.86 -8.99 6.68
CA ARG A 194 22.94 -9.49 8.07
C ARG A 194 22.62 -8.35 9.02
N ARG A 195 21.85 -8.63 10.09
CA ARG A 195 21.49 -7.68 11.16
C ARG A 195 22.75 -7.10 11.82
N GLY A 196 22.98 -5.79 11.68
CA GLY A 196 24.12 -5.09 12.29
C GLY A 196 23.98 -3.56 12.20
N LYS A 197 24.38 -2.85 13.27
CA LYS A 197 24.21 -1.41 13.48
C LYS A 197 24.96 -0.54 12.45
N GLY A 198 24.27 0.48 11.95
CA GLY A 198 24.75 1.84 11.64
C GLY A 198 25.76 2.02 10.51
N LEU A 199 25.40 2.84 9.51
CA LEU A 199 26.16 4.00 9.01
C LEU A 199 25.41 4.66 7.84
N GLY A 200 25.46 5.99 7.80
CA GLY A 200 24.68 6.82 6.90
C GLY A 200 25.12 6.80 5.43
N GLY A 201 24.15 7.06 4.55
CA GLY A 201 24.36 7.32 3.13
C GLY A 201 23.08 7.87 2.52
N ARG A 202 23.16 9.05 1.89
CA ARG A 202 22.04 9.67 1.14
C ARG A 202 21.91 8.98 -0.21
N GLY A 203 20.72 8.44 -0.52
CA GLY A 203 20.39 7.93 -1.84
C GLY A 203 18.90 7.60 -1.96
N ASN A 204 18.21 8.23 -2.90
CA ASN A 204 16.86 7.84 -3.31
C ASN A 204 16.97 6.63 -4.23
N GLY A 205 16.69 5.43 -3.71
CA GLY A 205 16.62 4.20 -4.50
C GLY A 205 15.61 3.24 -3.88
N ALA A 206 14.67 2.73 -4.70
CA ALA A 206 13.83 1.62 -4.30
C ALA A 206 14.58 0.31 -4.60
N VAL A 207 14.62 -0.59 -3.62
CA VAL A 207 15.17 -1.94 -3.75
C VAL A 207 14.08 -2.83 -4.32
N VAL A 208 14.40 -3.72 -5.25
CA VAL A 208 13.51 -4.79 -5.72
C VAL A 208 14.17 -6.10 -5.32
N ALA A 209 13.52 -6.89 -4.46
CA ALA A 209 13.99 -8.22 -4.09
C ALA A 209 12.95 -9.26 -4.54
N ILE A 210 13.42 -10.30 -5.21
CA ILE A 210 12.62 -11.38 -5.80
C ILE A 210 12.88 -12.68 -5.03
N PHE A 211 11.83 -13.49 -4.86
CA PHE A 211 11.95 -14.87 -4.44
C PHE A 211 11.93 -15.81 -5.64
N GLU A 212 12.84 -16.79 -5.67
CA GLU A 212 12.86 -17.84 -6.69
C GLU A 212 11.50 -18.55 -6.81
N ARG A 213 11.13 -18.93 -8.05
CA ARG A 213 10.13 -19.98 -8.26
C ARG A 213 10.58 -21.20 -7.43
N PRO A 214 9.73 -21.75 -6.54
CA PRO A 214 10.02 -23.06 -5.98
C PRO A 214 10.17 -24.03 -7.15
N SER A 215 11.27 -24.76 -7.19
CA SER A 215 11.48 -25.83 -8.18
C SER A 215 10.22 -26.70 -8.27
N ARG A 216 9.91 -27.27 -9.44
CA ARG A 216 8.70 -28.09 -9.70
C ARG A 216 8.42 -29.17 -8.64
N ARG A 217 9.41 -29.57 -7.84
CA ARG A 217 9.27 -30.51 -6.71
C ARG A 217 8.57 -29.94 -5.47
N THR A 218 8.51 -28.62 -5.29
CA THR A 218 7.95 -27.97 -4.09
C THR A 218 6.45 -27.62 -4.20
N LEU A 219 5.87 -27.69 -5.41
CA LEU A 219 4.47 -27.35 -5.69
C LEU A 219 3.51 -28.54 -5.65
N ALA A 220 4.01 -29.76 -5.45
CA ALA A 220 3.19 -30.98 -5.55
C ALA A 220 2.02 -31.04 -4.54
N ASN A 221 2.02 -30.20 -3.50
CA ASN A 221 1.00 -30.20 -2.43
C ASN A 221 0.28 -28.85 -2.21
N ARG A 222 0.28 -27.91 -3.17
CA ARG A 222 -0.41 -26.60 -3.00
C ARG A 222 -1.25 -26.23 -4.21
N SER A 223 -2.57 -26.13 -4.02
CA SER A 223 -3.50 -25.48 -4.96
C SER A 223 -3.54 -23.97 -4.68
N GLY A 224 -3.73 -23.16 -5.72
CA GLY A 224 -3.80 -21.70 -5.60
C GLY A 224 -4.51 -21.07 -6.80
N THR A 225 -5.06 -19.87 -6.59
CA THR A 225 -5.83 -19.12 -7.60
C THR A 225 -5.15 -17.78 -7.88
N LEU A 226 -4.93 -17.47 -9.16
CA LEU A 226 -4.41 -16.20 -9.65
C LEU A 226 -5.57 -15.35 -10.18
N ARG A 227 -5.69 -14.09 -9.72
CA ARG A 227 -6.57 -13.10 -10.33
C ARG A 227 -5.77 -11.89 -10.83
N LEU A 228 -6.11 -11.42 -12.03
CA LEU A 228 -5.59 -10.17 -12.58
C LEU A 228 -6.60 -9.05 -12.29
N VAL A 229 -6.13 -7.99 -11.64
CA VAL A 229 -6.93 -6.87 -11.17
C VAL A 229 -6.36 -5.59 -11.76
N THR A 230 -7.01 -5.01 -12.77
CA THR A 230 -6.62 -3.72 -13.37
C THR A 230 -5.11 -3.61 -13.72
N GLY A 231 -4.50 -4.69 -14.22
CA GLY A 231 -3.06 -4.73 -14.55
C GLY A 231 -2.11 -5.05 -13.38
N MET A 232 -2.63 -5.34 -12.18
CA MET A 232 -1.88 -5.85 -11.03
C MET A 232 -2.32 -7.29 -10.72
N ALA A 233 -1.37 -8.19 -10.44
CA ALA A 233 -1.69 -9.57 -10.10
C ALA A 233 -2.06 -9.68 -8.61
N LYS A 234 -3.00 -10.55 -8.26
CA LYS A 234 -3.25 -10.97 -6.87
C LYS A 234 -3.24 -12.49 -6.84
N LEU A 235 -2.59 -13.09 -5.84
CA LEU A 235 -2.52 -14.55 -5.73
C LEU A 235 -3.00 -15.02 -4.36
N THR A 236 -3.66 -16.17 -4.31
CA THR A 236 -3.96 -16.86 -3.04
C THR A 236 -3.49 -18.31 -3.12
N SER A 237 -3.03 -18.86 -1.98
CA SER A 237 -2.65 -20.27 -1.87
C SER A 237 -3.11 -20.85 -0.53
N TYR A 238 -3.43 -22.13 -0.52
CA TYR A 238 -3.94 -22.84 0.66
C TYR A 238 -2.86 -23.76 1.26
N ARG A 239 -2.72 -23.78 2.59
CA ARG A 239 -1.96 -24.82 3.29
C ARG A 239 -2.91 -25.98 3.56
N ASN A 240 -2.69 -27.10 2.85
CA ASN A 240 -3.46 -28.36 2.87
C ASN A 240 -4.57 -28.46 1.82
N ALA A 241 -4.21 -28.72 0.57
CA ALA A 241 -5.07 -29.51 -0.32
C ALA A 241 -4.64 -30.97 -0.16
N ALA A 242 -5.37 -31.73 0.66
CA ALA A 242 -5.28 -33.18 0.64
C ALA A 242 -5.75 -33.67 -0.74
N THR A 243 -4.95 -34.54 -1.34
CA THR A 243 -5.27 -35.34 -2.53
C THR A 243 -6.66 -35.97 -2.43
N VAL A 244 -7.44 -35.87 -3.52
CA VAL A 244 -8.55 -36.79 -3.80
C VAL A 244 -8.43 -37.24 -5.26
N GLU A 245 -8.67 -38.54 -5.46
CA GLU A 245 -8.06 -39.47 -6.40
C GLU A 245 -8.73 -39.58 -7.79
N CYS A 246 -7.93 -40.18 -8.70
CA CYS A 246 -8.17 -40.74 -10.04
C CYS A 246 -8.40 -39.78 -11.21
#